data_AF-A0AA89WJI5-F1
#
_entry.id   AF-A0AA89WJI5-F1
#
_cell.length_a   1.000
_cell.length_b   1.000
_cell.length_c   1.000
_cell.angle_alpha   90.00
_cell.angle_beta   90.00
_cell.angle_gamma   90.00
#
_symmetry.space_group_name_H-M   'P 1'
#
loop_
_entity.id
_entity.type
_entity.pdbx_description
1 polymer ?
#
loop_
_entity_poly.entity_id
_entity_poly.type
_entity_poly.pdbx_seq_one_letter_code
_entity_poly.pdbx_strand_id
1 'polypeptide(L)'
;MGKRKTVWPTEREVRLRFILLAIIETACHRGVPIERLLLSYILLRNKPSPEQLWEAISDTLLLDEMRGFRFEPGSEADQLMRKLGDDAAMKGIGA
;
A
#
# COMPACT_ATOMS: atom_id res chain seq x y z
N MET A 1 19.75 30.23 -6.55
CA MET A 1 18.78 29.40 -5.79
C MET A 1 17.75 28.83 -6.77
N GLY A 2 17.90 27.58 -7.17
CA GLY A 2 17.01 26.95 -8.15
C GLY A 2 15.64 26.65 -7.54
N LYS A 3 14.57 27.07 -8.20
CA LYS A 3 13.18 26.72 -7.83
C LYS A 3 13.08 25.18 -7.79
N ARG A 4 12.89 24.59 -6.60
CA ARG A 4 12.56 23.16 -6.49
C ARG A 4 11.23 22.95 -7.21
N LYS A 5 11.25 22.29 -8.36
CA LYS A 5 10.03 21.87 -9.05
C LYS A 5 9.21 21.03 -8.08
N THR A 6 7.95 21.41 -7.88
CA THR A 6 6.99 20.56 -7.18
C THR A 6 6.77 19.32 -8.04
N VAL A 7 7.35 18.19 -7.64
CA VAL A 7 7.07 16.89 -8.26
C VAL A 7 5.74 16.42 -7.72
N TRP A 8 4.75 16.34 -8.60
CA TRP A 8 3.43 15.80 -8.28
C TRP A 8 3.49 14.28 -8.22
N PRO A 9 2.72 13.64 -7.32
CA PRO A 9 2.63 12.20 -7.31
C PRO A 9 1.99 11.69 -8.61
N THR A 10 2.47 10.55 -9.08
CA THR A 10 1.89 9.81 -10.19
C THR A 10 0.53 9.23 -9.82
N GLU A 11 -0.30 8.91 -10.81
CA GLU A 11 -1.60 8.24 -10.58
C GLU A 11 -1.44 6.92 -9.83
N ARG A 12 -0.35 6.18 -10.08
CA ARG A 12 0.00 4.95 -9.35
C ARG A 12 0.27 5.23 -7.87
N GLU A 13 1.05 6.26 -7.56
CA GLU A 13 1.32 6.65 -6.17
C GLU A 13 0.06 7.10 -5.45
N VAL A 14 -0.79 7.88 -6.12
CA VAL A 14 -2.09 8.31 -5.56
C VAL A 14 -2.95 7.10 -5.22
N ARG A 15 -3.12 6.16 -6.15
CA ARG A 15 -3.90 4.93 -5.91
C ARG A 15 -3.36 4.08 -4.77
N LEU A 16 -2.04 3.87 -4.72
CA LEU A 16 -1.41 3.11 -3.65
C LEU A 16 -1.61 3.78 -2.28
N ARG A 17 -1.57 5.11 -2.20
CA ARG A 17 -1.86 5.84 -0.95
C ARG A 17 -3.31 5.64 -0.49
N PHE A 18 -4.27 5.71 -1.41
CA PHE A 18 -5.68 5.46 -1.09
C PHE A 18 -5.91 4.03 -0.61
N ILE A 19 -5.28 3.06 -1.27
CA ILE A 19 -5.37 1.64 -0.90
C ILE A 19 -4.77 1.40 0.49
N LEU A 20 -3.57 1.93 0.75
CA LEU A 20 -2.94 1.80 2.06
C LEU A 20 -3.79 2.44 3.16
N LEU A 21 -4.40 3.61 2.91
CA LEU A 21 -5.32 4.25 3.85
C LEU A 21 -6.54 3.36 4.16
N ALA A 22 -7.20 2.82 3.13
CA ALA A 22 -8.37 1.94 3.31
C ALA A 22 -8.02 0.63 4.05
N ILE A 23 -6.83 0.08 3.81
CA ILE A 23 -6.32 -1.08 4.54
C ILE A 23 -6.08 -0.72 6.00
N ILE A 24 -5.45 0.43 6.29
CA ILE A 24 -5.21 0.90 7.66
C ILE A 24 -6.55 1.09 8.40
N GLU A 25 -7.55 1.72 7.78
CA GLU A 25 -8.88 1.89 8.36
C GLU A 25 -9.55 0.54 8.64
N THR A 26 -9.45 -0.41 7.72
CA THR A 26 -9.97 -1.76 7.91
C THR A 26 -9.25 -2.50 9.04
N ALA A 27 -7.92 -2.38 9.11
CA ALA A 27 -7.10 -2.96 10.17
C ALA A 27 -7.48 -2.40 11.55
N CYS A 28 -7.71 -1.10 11.65
CA CYS A 28 -8.24 -0.46 12.86
C CYS A 28 -9.60 -1.06 13.25
N HIS A 29 -10.55 -1.20 12.31
CA HIS A 29 -11.85 -1.82 12.59
C HIS A 29 -11.77 -3.30 13.00
N ARG A 30 -10.73 -4.00 12.54
CA ARG A 30 -10.45 -5.39 12.90
C ARG A 30 -9.65 -5.54 14.20
N GLY A 31 -9.33 -4.45 14.88
CA GLY A 31 -8.68 -4.45 16.19
C GLY A 31 -7.16 -4.58 16.15
N VAL A 32 -6.51 -4.31 15.01
CA VAL A 32 -5.05 -4.25 14.94
C VAL A 32 -4.54 -3.15 15.88
N PRO A 33 -3.57 -3.44 16.77
CA PRO A 33 -2.98 -2.43 17.64
C PRO A 33 -2.34 -1.30 16.86
N ILE A 34 -2.55 -0.06 17.31
CA ILE A 34 -2.08 1.14 16.61
C ILE A 34 -0.55 1.15 16.44
N GLU A 35 0.21 0.53 17.34
CA GLU A 35 1.68 0.48 17.23
C GLU A 35 2.13 -0.27 15.97
N ARG A 36 1.34 -1.25 15.49
CA ARG A 36 1.62 -2.00 14.25
C ARG A 36 1.27 -1.21 13.00
N LEU A 37 0.36 -0.23 13.09
CA LEU A 37 -0.10 0.59 11.96
C LEU A 37 0.60 1.95 11.87
N LEU A 38 1.25 2.38 12.95
CA LEU A 38 1.81 3.72 13.07
C LEU A 38 2.82 4.04 11.96
N LEU A 39 3.69 3.09 11.63
CA LEU A 39 4.69 3.29 10.57
C LEU A 39 4.04 3.44 9.19
N SER A 40 3.04 2.61 8.87
CA SER A 40 2.26 2.71 7.64
C SER A 40 1.51 4.05 7.54
N TYR A 41 0.96 4.54 8.65
CA TYR A 41 0.29 5.84 8.70
C TYR A 41 1.28 7.02 8.54
N ILE A 42 2.44 6.97 9.20
CA ILE A 42 3.49 7.99 9.05
C ILE A 42 3.99 8.04 7.61
N LEU A 43 4.14 6.87 6.97
CA LEU A 43 4.57 6.76 5.57
C LEU A 43 3.67 7.57 4.63
N LEU A 44 2.34 7.51 4.82
CA LEU A 44 1.37 8.27 4.01
C LEU A 44 1.56 9.79 4.08
N ARG A 45 2.03 10.33 5.21
CA ARG A 45 2.21 11.79 5.40
C ARG A 45 3.45 12.35 4.72
N ASN A 46 4.36 11.48 4.29
CA ASN A 46 5.64 11.87 3.69
C ASN A 46 5.56 11.83 2.14
N LYS A 47 6.71 11.60 1.49
CA LYS A 47 6.81 11.34 0.04
C LYS A 47 7.26 9.90 -0.21
N PRO A 48 6.44 8.90 0.11
CA PRO A 48 6.80 7.51 -0.12
C PRO A 48 6.88 7.20 -1.61
N SER A 49 7.83 6.36 -1.97
CA SER A 49 7.88 5.77 -3.31
C SER A 49 6.78 4.71 -3.47
N PRO A 50 6.43 4.32 -4.70
CA PRO A 50 5.50 3.22 -4.94
C PRO A 50 5.91 1.91 -4.25
N GLU A 51 7.21 1.62 -4.19
CA GLU A 51 7.75 0.42 -3.57
C GLU A 51 7.55 0.44 -2.05
N GLN A 52 7.78 1.59 -1.41
CA GLN A 52 7.53 1.75 0.04
C GLN A 52 6.04 1.63 0.37
N LEU A 53 5.16 2.20 -0.47
CA LEU A 53 3.71 2.04 -0.30
C LEU A 53 3.30 0.56 -0.44
N TRP A 54 3.91 -0.14 -1.39
CA TRP A 54 3.64 -1.56 -1.62
C TRP A 54 4.09 -2.46 -0.45
N GLU A 55 5.29 -2.22 0.06
CA GLU A 55 5.83 -2.91 1.24
C GLU A 55 4.90 -2.71 2.43
N ALA A 56 4.50 -1.47 2.73
CA ALA A 56 3.56 -1.18 3.81
C ALA A 56 2.17 -1.83 3.62
N ILE A 57 1.66 -1.87 2.38
CA ILE A 57 0.42 -2.59 2.05
C ILE A 57 0.60 -4.08 2.36
N SER A 58 1.69 -4.68 1.90
CA SER A 58 1.96 -6.11 2.05
C SER A 58 2.11 -6.48 3.53
N ASP A 59 2.91 -5.72 4.28
CA ASP A 59 3.14 -5.93 5.71
C ASP A 59 1.84 -5.81 6.51
N THR A 60 0.99 -4.84 6.18
CA THR A 60 -0.29 -4.65 6.87
C THR A 60 -1.26 -5.81 6.54
N LEU A 61 -1.22 -6.35 5.33
CA LEU A 61 -2.06 -7.51 4.96
C LEU A 61 -1.60 -8.83 5.58
N LEU A 62 -0.32 -8.93 6.00
CA LEU A 62 0.24 -10.11 6.67
C LEU A 62 -0.10 -10.19 8.17
N LEU A 63 -0.74 -9.16 8.73
CA LEU A 63 -1.20 -9.16 10.12
C LEU A 63 -2.29 -10.22 10.34
N ASP A 64 -2.28 -10.88 11.49
CA ASP A 64 -3.21 -11.98 11.81
C ASP A 64 -4.68 -11.52 11.75
N GLU A 65 -4.95 -10.31 12.23
CA GLU A 65 -6.28 -9.70 12.22
C GLU A 65 -6.78 -9.44 10.77
N MET A 66 -5.85 -9.28 9.83
CA MET A 66 -6.14 -9.07 8.42
C MET A 66 -6.34 -10.38 7.67
N ARG A 67 -6.23 -11.53 8.33
CA ARG A 67 -6.54 -12.83 7.72
C ARG A 67 -7.97 -12.84 7.15
N GLY A 68 -8.10 -13.35 5.93
CA GLY A 68 -9.36 -13.38 5.20
C GLY A 68 -9.84 -12.04 4.65
N PHE A 69 -9.09 -10.94 4.85
CA PHE A 69 -9.33 -9.71 4.11
C PHE A 69 -9.07 -9.93 2.62
N ARG A 70 -10.00 -9.48 1.79
CA ARG A 70 -9.82 -9.35 0.35
C ARG A 70 -10.55 -8.09 -0.11
N PHE A 71 -9.98 -7.43 -1.10
CA PHE A 71 -10.73 -6.42 -1.85
C PHE A 71 -11.90 -7.09 -2.59
N GLU A 72 -12.92 -6.29 -2.86
CA GLU A 72 -14.05 -6.75 -3.67
C GLU A 72 -13.56 -7.26 -5.02
N PRO A 73 -13.87 -8.52 -5.41
CA PRO A 73 -13.41 -9.08 -6.66
C PRO A 73 -13.82 -8.22 -7.86
N GLY A 74 -12.87 -7.92 -8.75
CA GLY A 74 -13.10 -7.07 -9.92
C GLY A 74 -13.02 -5.57 -9.65
N SER A 75 -12.93 -5.13 -8.38
CA SER A 75 -12.67 -3.73 -8.05
C SER A 75 -11.31 -3.26 -8.57
N GLU A 76 -11.12 -1.95 -8.72
CA GLU A 76 -9.83 -1.38 -9.12
C GLU A 76 -8.71 -1.78 -8.15
N ALA A 77 -9.00 -1.85 -6.85
CA ALA A 77 -8.04 -2.30 -5.84
C ALA A 77 -7.65 -3.79 -6.02
N ASP A 78 -8.62 -4.68 -6.26
CA ASP A 78 -8.36 -6.08 -6.57
C ASP A 78 -7.52 -6.25 -7.86
N GLN A 79 -7.87 -5.52 -8.92
CA GLN A 79 -7.11 -5.55 -10.18
C GLN A 79 -5.68 -5.01 -10.01
N LEU A 80 -5.51 -3.93 -9.25
CA LEU A 80 -4.21 -3.32 -8.98
C LEU A 80 -3.34 -4.27 -8.14
N MET A 81 -3.90 -4.89 -7.10
CA MET A 81 -3.21 -5.91 -6.30
C MET A 81 -2.77 -7.11 -7.14
N ARG A 82 -3.61 -7.60 -8.07
CA ARG A 82 -3.25 -8.70 -8.98
C ARG A 82 -2.12 -8.33 -9.93
N LYS A 83 -2.24 -7.19 -10.63
CA LYS A 83 -1.20 -6.70 -11.55
C LYS A 83 0.13 -6.49 -10.84
N LEU A 84 0.10 -5.99 -9.61
CA LEU A 84 1.30 -5.79 -8.79
C LEU A 84 1.91 -7.09 -8.29
N GLY A 85 1.08 -8.09 -7.93
CA GLY A 85 1.54 -9.44 -7.60
C GLY A 85 2.26 -10.11 -8.78
N ASP A 86 1.74 -9.94 -9.99
CA ASP A 86 2.36 -10.45 -11.22
C ASP A 86 3.71 -9.74 -11.52
N ASP A 87 3.79 -8.42 -11.34
CA ASP A 87 5.05 -7.66 -11.49
C ASP A 87 6.13 -8.09 -10.47
N ALA A 88 5.73 -8.39 -9.23
CA ALA A 88 6.63 -8.89 -8.19
C ALA A 88 7.10 -10.33 -8.49
N ALA A 89 6.19 -11.20 -8.94
CA ALA A 89 6.52 -12.57 -9.35
C ALA A 89 7.49 -12.59 -10.55
N MET A 90 7.30 -11.70 -11.52
CA MET A 90 8.18 -11.58 -12.69
C MET A 90 9.60 -11.10 -12.32
N LYS A 91 9.75 -10.27 -11.28
CA LYS A 91 11.07 -9.87 -10.75
C LYS A 91 11.77 -10.97 -9.95
N GLY A 92 11.03 -11.91 -9.36
CA GLY A 92 11.56 -13.02 -8.57
C GLY A 92 12.08 -14.22 -9.39
N ILE A 93 11.75 -14.32 -10.68
CA ILE A 93 12.18 -15.42 -11.56
C ILE A 93 13.57 -15.14 -12.21
N GLY A 94 14.19 -14.01 -11.86
CA GLY A 94 15.48 -13.56 -12.41
C GLY A 94 16.62 -13.41 -11.39
N ALA A 95 16.60 -14.14 -10.27
CA ALA A 95 17.68 -14.17 -9.28
C ALA A 95 18.21 -15.59 -9.05
#